data_AF-A0A1A7KCS6-F1
#
_entry.id   AF-A0A1A7KCS6-F1
#
_cell.length_a   1.000
_cell.length_b   1.000
_cell.length_c   1.000
_cell.angle_alpha   90.00
_cell.angle_beta   90.00
_cell.angle_gamma   90.00
#
_symmetry.space_group_name_H-M   'P 1'
#
loop_
_entity.id
_entity.type
_entity.pdbx_description
1 polymer ?
#
loop_
_entity_poly.entity_id
_entity_poly.type
_entity_poly.pdbx_seq_one_letter_code
_entity_poly.pdbx_strand_id
1 'polypeptide(L)'
;MGQKIFYIITPIQINLPIEVVHFKEKDVYIIPLLIDEFDFKRLIEFSDDSKNIDEFFKNYIIHNKYEYPTEKVFDYFSHNKIITFAIIGYREFLDISQLSNSTILFINSEKISLNEENIEEQCHKKLNTTFTFNELINNNEKYWSYYTAEKYYFNQLEKHLQK
;
A
#
# COMPACT_ATOMS: atom_id res chain seq x y z
N MET A 1 0.44 -18.43 -12.85
CA MET A 1 0.86 -17.55 -11.73
C MET A 1 -0.07 -16.35 -11.79
N GLY A 2 -0.80 -16.03 -10.72
CA GLY A 2 -1.70 -14.87 -10.72
C GLY A 2 -1.03 -13.62 -10.17
N GLN A 3 -1.66 -12.46 -10.38
CA GLN A 3 -1.23 -11.18 -9.85
C GLN A 3 -1.07 -11.22 -8.32
N LYS A 4 0.00 -10.62 -7.80
CA LYS A 4 0.26 -10.50 -6.36
C LYS A 4 0.95 -9.19 -6.05
N ILE A 5 0.22 -8.27 -5.42
CA ILE A 5 0.74 -6.95 -5.09
C ILE A 5 0.24 -6.49 -3.72
N PHE A 6 1.19 -5.98 -2.92
CA PHE A 6 0.90 -5.23 -1.70
C PHE A 6 1.22 -3.77 -1.98
N TYR A 7 0.40 -2.85 -1.49
CA TYR A 7 0.60 -1.43 -1.76
C TYR A 7 0.00 -0.56 -0.66
N ILE A 8 0.55 0.66 -0.56
CA ILE A 8 -0.07 1.77 0.15
C ILE A 8 -0.80 2.65 -0.87
N ILE A 9 -2.00 3.09 -0.51
CA ILE A 9 -2.73 4.14 -1.23
C ILE A 9 -2.98 5.31 -0.28
N THR A 10 -2.70 6.53 -0.73
CA THR A 10 -2.98 7.74 0.04
C THR A 10 -3.42 8.90 -0.85
N PRO A 11 -4.49 9.63 -0.48
CA PRO A 11 -4.89 10.87 -1.17
C PRO A 11 -4.07 12.08 -0.72
N ILE A 12 -3.24 11.93 0.32
CA ILE A 12 -2.40 13.02 0.81
C ILE A 12 -1.29 13.26 -0.21
N GLN A 13 -1.12 14.53 -0.59
CA GLN A 13 0.01 14.91 -1.43
C GLN A 13 1.31 14.76 -0.65
N ILE A 14 2.17 13.87 -1.13
CA ILE A 14 3.46 13.54 -0.52
C ILE A 14 4.59 13.71 -1.52
N ASN A 15 5.75 14.16 -1.04
CA ASN A 15 6.98 14.26 -1.81
C ASN A 15 7.89 13.08 -1.45
N LEU A 16 7.59 11.92 -2.03
CA LEU A 16 8.38 10.72 -1.78
C LEU A 16 9.80 10.83 -2.36
N PRO A 17 10.82 10.29 -1.67
CA PRO A 17 12.16 10.17 -2.23
C PRO A 17 12.15 9.38 -3.55
N ILE A 18 13.06 9.72 -4.46
CA ILE A 18 13.10 9.10 -5.80
C ILE A 18 13.34 7.58 -5.73
N GLU A 19 14.00 7.11 -4.68
CA GLU A 19 14.28 5.70 -4.42
C GLU A 19 13.04 4.91 -4.00
N VAL A 20 11.98 5.58 -3.56
CA VAL A 20 10.69 4.94 -3.24
C VAL A 20 9.90 4.81 -4.54
N VAL A 21 9.60 3.58 -4.95
CA VAL A 21 8.73 3.32 -6.10
C VAL A 21 7.33 3.83 -5.78
N HIS A 22 6.85 4.80 -6.55
CA HIS A 22 5.52 5.38 -6.34
C HIS A 22 4.91 5.89 -7.64
N PHE A 23 3.60 6.01 -7.66
CA PHE A 23 2.87 6.52 -8.81
C PHE A 23 1.80 7.49 -8.37
N LYS A 24 1.79 8.66 -8.99
CA LYS A 24 0.66 9.59 -8.88
C LYS A 24 -0.42 9.16 -9.86
N GLU A 25 -1.50 8.60 -9.32
CA GLU A 25 -2.67 8.16 -10.07
C GLU A 25 -3.84 9.08 -9.75
N LYS A 26 -4.23 9.93 -10.70
CA LYS A 26 -5.28 10.94 -10.51
C LYS A 26 -5.03 11.77 -9.23
N ASP A 27 -5.82 11.53 -8.19
CA ASP A 27 -5.85 12.21 -6.91
C ASP A 27 -5.17 11.44 -5.76
N VAL A 28 -4.51 10.32 -6.05
CA VAL A 28 -3.79 9.50 -5.05
C VAL A 28 -2.36 9.18 -5.43
N TYR A 29 -1.59 8.79 -4.42
CA TYR A 29 -0.33 8.08 -4.59
C TYR A 29 -0.53 6.59 -4.32
N ILE A 30 -0.04 5.76 -5.24
CA ILE A 30 0.07 4.30 -5.08
C ILE A 30 1.54 3.96 -4.88
N ILE A 31 1.86 3.29 -3.77
CA ILE A 31 3.21 2.93 -3.36
C ILE A 31 3.28 1.41 -3.19
N PRO A 32 3.79 0.67 -4.19
CA PRO A 32 3.99 -0.77 -4.07
C PRO A 32 4.97 -1.11 -2.95
N LEU A 33 4.66 -2.18 -2.22
CA LEU A 33 5.49 -2.70 -1.13
C LEU A 33 6.14 -4.02 -1.54
N LEU A 34 7.41 -4.18 -1.18
CA LEU A 34 8.10 -5.46 -1.24
C LEU A 34 7.97 -6.13 0.13
N ILE A 35 6.95 -6.95 0.28
CA ILE A 35 6.63 -7.63 1.53
C ILE A 35 6.08 -9.01 1.20
N ASP A 36 6.42 -10.01 2.01
CA ASP A 36 5.86 -11.35 1.86
C ASP A 36 4.51 -11.48 2.60
N GLU A 37 3.84 -12.63 2.42
CA GLU A 37 2.53 -12.85 3.04
C GLU A 37 2.59 -13.01 4.55
N PHE A 38 3.68 -13.55 5.08
CA PHE A 38 3.85 -13.76 6.51
C PHE A 38 4.03 -12.42 7.23
N ASP A 39 4.91 -11.59 6.68
CA ASP A 39 5.19 -10.25 7.14
C ASP A 39 3.98 -9.31 7.01
N PHE A 40 3.18 -9.47 5.95
CA PHE A 40 1.94 -8.73 5.78
C PHE A 40 0.87 -9.15 6.81
N LYS A 41 0.74 -10.45 7.10
CA LYS A 41 -0.15 -10.93 8.17
C LYS A 41 0.22 -10.36 9.54
N ARG A 42 1.52 -10.36 9.88
CA ARG A 42 2.00 -9.75 11.12
C ARG A 42 1.68 -8.25 11.18
N LEU A 43 1.77 -7.54 10.06
CA LEU A 43 1.39 -6.13 9.99
C LEU A 43 -0.09 -5.90 10.32
N ILE A 44 -0.97 -6.81 9.89
CA ILE A 44 -2.40 -6.76 10.20
C ILE A 44 -2.63 -7.00 11.69
N GLU A 45 -1.98 -8.03 12.27
CA GLU A 45 -2.06 -8.31 13.70
C GLU A 45 -1.64 -7.10 14.55
N PHE A 46 -0.54 -6.43 14.18
CA PHE A 46 -0.11 -5.20 14.87
C PHE A 46 -1.07 -4.04 14.70
N SER A 47 -1.68 -3.94 13.52
CA SER A 47 -2.75 -2.97 13.28
C SER A 47 -3.95 -3.24 14.18
N ASP A 48 -4.32 -4.49 14.42
CA ASP A 48 -5.49 -4.85 15.27
C ASP A 48 -5.33 -4.43 16.73
N ASP A 49 -4.10 -4.39 17.23
CA ASP A 49 -3.78 -3.85 18.55
C ASP A 49 -3.66 -2.31 18.59
N SER A 50 -3.78 -1.64 17.45
CA SER A 50 -3.55 -0.19 17.31
C SER A 50 -4.83 0.58 17.04
N LYS A 51 -5.09 1.65 17.80
CA LYS A 51 -6.26 2.52 17.59
C LYS A 51 -6.00 3.63 16.59
N ASN A 52 -4.75 4.08 16.51
CA ASN A 52 -4.33 5.21 15.69
C ASN A 52 -2.97 4.94 15.02
N ILE A 53 -2.57 5.85 14.14
CA ILE A 53 -1.32 5.75 13.36
C ILE A 53 -0.07 5.77 14.25
N ASP A 54 -0.07 6.55 15.32
CA ASP A 54 1.09 6.66 16.21
C ASP A 54 1.32 5.34 16.97
N GLU A 55 0.24 4.71 17.47
CA GLU A 55 0.28 3.38 18.07
C GLU A 55 0.73 2.33 17.05
N PHE A 56 0.22 2.39 15.81
CA PHE A 56 0.60 1.50 14.74
C PHE A 56 2.10 1.58 14.41
N PHE A 57 2.64 2.77 14.20
CA PHE A 57 4.06 2.93 13.91
C PHE A 57 4.96 2.62 15.11
N LYS A 58 4.51 2.91 16.34
CA LYS A 58 5.23 2.49 17.54
C LYS A 58 5.32 0.96 17.63
N ASN A 59 4.22 0.26 17.38
CA ASN A 59 4.18 -1.20 17.36
C ASN A 59 5.04 -1.78 16.23
N TYR A 60 4.99 -1.16 15.04
CA TYR A 60 5.86 -1.48 13.89
C TYR A 60 7.35 -1.39 14.25
N ILE A 61 7.81 -0.26 14.78
CA ILE A 61 9.23 0.02 15.09
C ILE A 61 9.79 -0.99 16.10
N ILE A 62 8.95 -1.43 17.07
CA ILE A 62 9.38 -2.34 18.13
C ILE A 62 9.55 -3.78 17.60
N HIS A 63 8.74 -4.22 16.63
CA HIS A 63 8.57 -5.65 16.35
C HIS A 63 9.08 -6.12 14.98
N ASN A 64 9.43 -5.21 14.06
CA ASN A 64 9.85 -5.59 12.72
C ASN A 64 10.94 -4.71 12.12
N LYS A 65 11.88 -5.36 11.43
CA LYS A 65 12.76 -4.75 10.42
C LYS A 65 12.37 -5.34 9.07
N TYR A 66 11.50 -4.66 8.35
CA TYR A 66 11.19 -5.06 6.98
C TYR A 66 12.43 -4.82 6.10
N GLU A 67 12.58 -5.57 5.02
CA GLU A 67 13.66 -5.29 4.08
C GLU A 67 13.37 -4.02 3.25
N TYR A 68 14.44 -3.43 2.71
CA TYR A 68 14.34 -2.40 1.69
C TYR A 68 13.56 -2.93 0.48
N PRO A 69 12.64 -2.17 -0.12
CA PRO A 69 12.27 -0.76 0.12
C PRO A 69 11.19 -0.50 1.18
N THR A 70 10.52 -1.53 1.69
CA THR A 70 9.31 -1.38 2.52
C THR A 70 9.60 -0.61 3.82
N GLU A 71 10.77 -0.84 4.43
CA GLU A 71 11.25 -0.08 5.59
C GLU A 71 11.27 1.44 5.33
N LYS A 72 11.86 1.87 4.20
CA LYS A 72 11.93 3.30 3.86
C LYS A 72 10.57 3.95 3.69
N VAL A 73 9.59 3.22 3.17
CA VAL A 73 8.23 3.73 3.02
C VAL A 73 7.63 4.02 4.39
N PHE A 74 7.72 3.06 5.31
CA PHE A 74 7.18 3.22 6.66
C PHE A 74 7.93 4.24 7.51
N ASP A 75 9.26 4.29 7.40
CA ASP A 75 10.06 5.35 7.99
C ASP A 75 9.65 6.72 7.46
N TYR A 76 9.48 6.87 6.15
CA TYR A 76 9.00 8.13 5.59
C TYR A 76 7.63 8.51 6.16
N PHE A 77 6.70 7.56 6.22
CA PHE A 77 5.34 7.82 6.70
C PHE A 77 5.30 8.22 8.18
N SER A 78 6.10 7.56 9.03
CA SER A 78 6.16 7.85 10.47
C SER A 78 6.73 9.24 10.76
N HIS A 79 7.69 9.72 9.96
CA HIS A 79 8.30 11.05 10.15
C HIS A 79 7.50 12.19 9.51
N ASN A 80 6.73 11.93 8.46
CA ASN A 80 6.04 12.97 7.68
C ASN A 80 4.56 13.16 8.05
N LYS A 81 4.09 12.53 9.15
CA LYS A 81 2.72 12.68 9.67
C LYS A 81 1.65 12.43 8.61
N ILE A 82 1.78 11.34 7.85
CA ILE A 82 0.75 10.95 6.88
C ILE A 82 -0.45 10.39 7.65
N ILE A 83 -1.55 11.15 7.68
CA ILE A 83 -2.70 10.86 8.56
C ILE A 83 -3.83 10.05 7.90
N THR A 84 -3.78 9.86 6.58
CA THR A 84 -4.84 9.15 5.83
C THR A 84 -4.19 8.30 4.76
N PHE A 85 -4.28 6.97 4.92
CA PHE A 85 -3.76 6.00 3.97
C PHE A 85 -4.38 4.62 4.23
N ALA A 86 -4.25 3.73 3.26
CA ALA A 86 -4.49 2.32 3.46
C ALA A 86 -3.34 1.45 2.98
N ILE A 87 -3.19 0.29 3.59
CA ILE A 87 -2.27 -0.76 3.19
C ILE A 87 -3.11 -1.96 2.76
N ILE A 88 -2.99 -2.34 1.49
CA ILE A 88 -3.86 -3.33 0.85
C ILE A 88 -3.00 -4.43 0.24
N GLY A 89 -3.41 -5.68 0.44
CA GLY A 89 -2.83 -6.84 -0.24
C GLY A 89 -3.81 -7.43 -1.24
N TYR A 90 -3.42 -7.52 -2.51
CA TYR A 90 -4.19 -8.19 -3.54
C TYR A 90 -3.49 -9.45 -4.06
N ARG A 91 -4.28 -10.50 -4.26
CA ARG A 91 -3.82 -11.80 -4.76
C ARG A 91 -4.88 -12.41 -5.67
N GLU A 92 -4.57 -12.50 -6.96
CA GLU A 92 -5.38 -13.22 -7.93
C GLU A 92 -5.04 -14.72 -7.82
N PHE A 93 -5.78 -15.48 -7.00
CA PHE A 93 -5.72 -16.94 -7.03
C PHE A 93 -7.10 -17.48 -7.34
N LEU A 94 -7.16 -18.43 -8.27
CA LEU A 94 -8.37 -18.97 -8.88
C LEU A 94 -9.41 -19.59 -7.92
N ASP A 95 -9.18 -19.72 -6.61
CA ASP A 95 -10.14 -20.41 -5.72
C ASP A 95 -9.94 -20.26 -4.19
N ILE A 96 -9.24 -19.23 -3.68
CA ILE A 96 -9.05 -19.12 -2.21
C ILE A 96 -9.39 -17.72 -1.70
N SER A 97 -10.60 -17.62 -1.14
CA SER A 97 -11.21 -16.48 -0.45
C SER A 97 -10.53 -16.03 0.86
N GLN A 98 -9.28 -16.41 1.14
CA GLN A 98 -8.74 -16.36 2.51
C GLN A 98 -7.93 -15.10 2.88
N LEU A 99 -7.82 -14.12 1.98
CA LEU A 99 -7.20 -12.82 2.30
C LEU A 99 -8.17 -11.63 2.19
N SER A 100 -9.48 -11.88 2.06
CA SER A 100 -10.52 -10.84 1.93
C SER A 100 -10.65 -9.91 3.16
N ASN A 101 -9.86 -10.11 4.22
CA ASN A 101 -9.82 -9.26 5.41
C ASN A 101 -8.48 -8.53 5.61
N SER A 102 -7.62 -8.49 4.59
CA SER A 102 -6.22 -8.07 4.74
C SER A 102 -5.96 -6.62 4.32
N THR A 103 -6.79 -5.69 4.80
CA THR A 103 -6.64 -4.25 4.56
C THR A 103 -6.54 -3.49 5.87
N ILE A 104 -5.53 -2.61 5.96
CA ILE A 104 -5.35 -1.68 7.07
C ILE A 104 -5.74 -0.30 6.55
N LEU A 105 -6.71 0.37 7.18
CA LEU A 105 -7.17 1.70 6.78
C LEU A 105 -7.07 2.68 7.95
N PHE A 106 -6.43 3.81 7.69
CA PHE A 106 -6.42 4.97 8.58
C PHE A 106 -7.01 6.19 7.89
N ILE A 107 -7.89 6.92 8.58
CA ILE A 107 -8.45 8.19 8.11
C ILE A 107 -8.33 9.21 9.25
N ASN A 108 -7.69 10.34 8.98
CA ASN A 108 -7.45 11.40 9.97
C ASN A 108 -6.82 10.88 11.27
N SER A 109 -5.79 10.03 11.14
CA SER A 109 -5.04 9.35 12.20
C SER A 109 -5.77 8.22 12.93
N GLU A 110 -7.06 8.01 12.69
CA GLU A 110 -7.85 6.98 13.34
C GLU A 110 -7.92 5.72 12.48
N LYS A 111 -7.81 4.53 13.12
CA LYS A 111 -8.02 3.26 12.44
C LYS A 111 -9.51 3.09 12.13
N ILE A 112 -9.82 2.71 10.89
CA ILE A 112 -11.19 2.48 10.44
C ILE A 112 -11.41 0.99 10.17
N SER A 113 -12.37 0.39 10.88
CA SER A 113 -12.82 -0.96 10.59
C SER A 113 -13.58 -1.01 9.27
N LEU A 114 -13.29 -2.05 8.48
CA LEU A 114 -13.97 -2.34 7.23
C LEU A 114 -14.80 -3.61 7.37
N ASN A 115 -15.88 -3.69 6.60
CA ASN A 115 -16.68 -4.91 6.51
C ASN A 115 -15.97 -5.90 5.56
N GLU A 116 -16.22 -7.20 5.75
CA GLU A 116 -15.50 -8.28 5.03
C GLU A 116 -15.83 -8.38 3.53
N GLU A 117 -16.95 -7.82 3.07
CA GLU A 117 -17.34 -7.88 1.65
C GLU A 117 -16.68 -6.76 0.83
N ASN A 118 -15.96 -7.10 -0.25
CA ASN A 118 -15.35 -6.14 -1.18
C ASN A 118 -14.44 -5.10 -0.49
N ILE A 119 -13.60 -5.54 0.44
CA ILE A 119 -12.84 -4.68 1.35
C ILE A 119 -11.96 -3.67 0.60
N GLU A 120 -11.35 -4.07 -0.52
CA GLU A 120 -10.45 -3.24 -1.32
C GLU A 120 -11.23 -2.09 -2.00
N GLU A 121 -12.37 -2.40 -2.60
CA GLU A 121 -13.21 -1.39 -3.24
C GLU A 121 -13.82 -0.41 -2.21
N GLN A 122 -14.24 -0.93 -1.05
CA GLN A 122 -14.69 -0.09 0.06
C GLN A 122 -13.58 0.83 0.58
N CYS A 123 -12.35 0.32 0.64
CA CYS A 123 -11.19 1.07 1.08
C CYS A 123 -10.92 2.28 0.17
N HIS A 124 -10.86 2.04 -1.15
CA HIS A 124 -10.72 3.11 -2.14
C HIS A 124 -11.84 4.15 -2.02
N LYS A 125 -13.10 3.71 -1.87
CA LYS A 125 -14.25 4.62 -1.68
C LYS A 125 -14.12 5.46 -0.41
N LYS A 126 -13.73 4.86 0.72
CA LYS A 126 -13.55 5.57 2.00
C LYS A 126 -12.40 6.56 2.00
N LEU A 127 -11.34 6.29 1.23
CA LEU A 127 -10.26 7.24 0.98
C LEU A 127 -10.69 8.42 0.08
N ASN A 128 -11.93 8.41 -0.42
CA ASN A 128 -12.49 9.44 -1.30
C ASN A 128 -11.64 9.66 -2.56
N THR A 129 -11.12 8.57 -3.14
CA THR A 129 -10.33 8.64 -4.37
C THR A 129 -11.16 8.35 -5.61
N THR A 130 -10.78 8.99 -6.71
CA THR A 130 -11.29 8.68 -8.06
C THR A 130 -10.56 7.52 -8.75
N PHE A 131 -9.43 7.06 -8.20
CA PHE A 131 -8.71 5.88 -8.67
C PHE A 131 -9.30 4.62 -8.05
N THR A 132 -9.83 3.74 -8.89
CA THR A 132 -10.55 2.55 -8.44
C THR A 132 -9.63 1.34 -8.32
N PHE A 133 -10.03 0.39 -7.48
CA PHE A 133 -9.35 -0.90 -7.36
C PHE A 133 -9.26 -1.63 -8.72
N ASN A 134 -10.33 -1.56 -9.53
CA ASN A 134 -10.36 -2.12 -10.88
C ASN A 134 -9.29 -1.54 -11.81
N GLU A 135 -8.96 -0.26 -11.69
CA GLU A 135 -7.90 0.35 -12.50
C GLU A 135 -6.50 -0.19 -12.13
N LEU A 136 -6.31 -0.57 -10.86
CA LEU A 136 -5.08 -1.20 -10.40
C LEU A 136 -4.94 -2.63 -10.94
N ILE A 137 -5.96 -3.47 -10.72
CA ILE A 137 -5.89 -4.90 -11.11
C ILE A 137 -5.91 -5.11 -12.62
N ASN A 138 -6.51 -4.19 -13.40
CA ASN A 138 -6.51 -4.31 -14.86
C ASN A 138 -5.22 -3.77 -15.51
N ASN A 139 -4.32 -3.16 -14.76
CA ASN A 139 -3.07 -2.60 -15.27
C ASN A 139 -1.87 -3.48 -14.89
N ASN A 140 -1.82 -4.66 -15.50
CA ASN A 140 -0.79 -5.68 -15.25
C ASN A 140 0.62 -5.23 -15.65
N GLU A 141 0.76 -4.35 -16.64
CA GLU A 141 2.08 -3.80 -17.03
C GLU A 141 2.75 -3.02 -15.89
N LYS A 142 1.94 -2.49 -14.97
CA LYS A 142 2.38 -1.63 -13.89
C LYS A 142 2.23 -2.26 -12.50
N TYR A 143 1.17 -3.01 -12.26
CA TYR A 143 0.78 -3.46 -10.90
C TYR A 143 0.72 -4.98 -10.73
N TRP A 144 1.34 -5.77 -11.61
CA TRP A 144 1.34 -7.23 -11.46
C TRP A 144 2.02 -7.72 -10.16
N SER A 145 3.13 -7.09 -9.80
CA SER A 145 3.91 -7.34 -8.58
C SER A 145 4.77 -6.13 -8.24
N TYR A 146 5.43 -6.15 -7.08
CA TYR A 146 6.43 -5.14 -6.74
C TYR A 146 7.50 -4.98 -7.84
N TYR A 147 8.10 -6.08 -8.30
CA TYR A 147 9.17 -6.03 -9.31
C TYR A 147 8.69 -5.50 -10.66
N THR A 148 7.44 -5.79 -11.03
CA THR A 148 6.84 -5.22 -12.25
C THR A 148 6.69 -3.70 -12.10
N ALA A 149 6.19 -3.24 -10.95
CA ALA A 149 6.06 -1.83 -10.66
C ALA A 149 7.42 -1.11 -10.63
N GLU A 150 8.41 -1.68 -9.95
CA GLU A 150 9.76 -1.15 -9.87
C GLU A 150 10.38 -0.96 -11.25
N LYS A 151 10.33 -2.02 -12.08
CA LYS A 151 10.83 -1.97 -13.46
C LYS A 151 10.10 -0.89 -14.28
N TYR A 152 8.79 -0.80 -14.16
CA TYR A 152 8.01 0.24 -14.84
C TYR A 152 8.45 1.64 -14.40
N TYR A 153 8.57 1.86 -13.10
CA TYR A 153 8.92 3.15 -12.50
C TYR A 153 10.29 3.65 -12.98
N PHE A 154 11.33 2.83 -12.84
CA PHE A 154 12.68 3.24 -13.26
C PHE A 154 12.82 3.44 -14.77
N ASN A 155 12.11 2.64 -15.59
CA ASN A 155 12.06 2.87 -17.03
C ASN A 155 11.42 4.20 -17.40
N GLN A 156 10.39 4.65 -16.66
CA GLN A 156 9.79 5.97 -16.90
C GLN A 156 10.72 7.08 -16.44
N LEU A 157 11.37 6.95 -15.28
CA LEU A 157 12.36 7.90 -14.81
C LEU A 157 13.50 8.09 -15.81
N GLU A 158 14.04 6.99 -16.35
CA GLU A 158 15.10 7.04 -17.37
C GLU A 158 14.66 7.83 -18.61
N LYS A 159 13.45 7.56 -19.12
CA LYS A 159 12.87 8.30 -20.26
C LYS A 159 12.65 9.78 -19.97
N HIS A 160 12.38 10.14 -18.72
CA HIS A 160 12.22 11.54 -18.31
C HIS A 160 13.55 12.27 -18.20
N LEU A 161 14.63 11.58 -17.80
CA LEU A 161 15.98 12.15 -17.70
C LEU A 161 16.66 12.33 -19.07
N GLN A 162 16.22 11.59 -20.09
CA GLN A 162 16.73 11.69 -21.46
C GLN A 162 16.05 12.79 -22.31
N LYS A 163 15.09 13.53 -21.76
CA LYS A 163 14.38 14.65 -22.42
C LYS A 163 14.87 16.00 -21.91
#